data_AF-A0A0S9PZI9-F1
#
_entry.id   AF-A0A0S9PZI9-F1
#
_cell.length_a   1.000
_cell.length_b   1.000
_cell.length_c   1.000
_cell.angle_alpha   90.00
_cell.angle_beta   90.00
_cell.angle_gamma   90.00
#
_symmetry.space_group_name_H-M   'P 1'
#
loop_
_entity.id
_entity.type
_entity.pdbx_description
1 polymer ?
#
loop_
_entity_poly.entity_id
_entity_poly.type
_entity_poly.pdbx_seq_one_letter_code
_entity_poly.pdbx_strand_id
1 'polypeptide(L)'
;MSQPPAPTGPTGPGPERPTWRYALARSDDGAGGHHYDIREVYTAPDGALSWTAGPVGPSGDTVAEILTDLDRMTRATTDALLDLTLDPPALVDSPRDPR
;
A
#
# COMPACT_ATOMS: atom_id res chain seq x y z
N MET A 1 -45.33 -7.50 11.83
CA MET A 1 -43.88 -7.80 11.93
C MET A 1 -43.17 -6.47 12.03
N SER A 2 -42.57 -6.16 13.18
CA SER A 2 -42.00 -4.83 13.46
C SER A 2 -40.53 -4.76 13.05
N GLN A 3 -40.15 -3.68 12.36
CA GLN A 3 -38.79 -3.38 11.92
C GLN A 3 -37.94 -2.93 13.14
N PRO A 4 -36.65 -3.32 13.25
CA PRO A 4 -35.78 -2.82 14.31
C PRO A 4 -35.37 -1.35 14.04
N PRO A 5 -35.08 -0.56 15.08
CA PRO A 5 -34.71 0.85 14.93
C PRO A 5 -33.33 0.99 14.28
N ALA A 6 -33.16 2.07 13.51
CA ALA A 6 -31.88 2.40 12.87
C ALA A 6 -30.80 2.71 13.92
N PRO A 7 -29.54 2.27 13.72
CA PRO A 7 -28.47 2.63 14.62
C PRO A 7 -28.09 4.12 14.45
N THR A 8 -28.43 4.94 15.45
CA THR A 8 -27.77 6.22 15.71
C THR A 8 -26.38 5.95 16.27
N GLY A 9 -25.37 5.91 15.38
CA GLY A 9 -23.95 5.85 15.70
C GLY A 9 -23.19 7.07 15.15
N PRO A 10 -22.04 7.43 15.73
CA PRO A 10 -21.41 8.74 15.55
C PRO A 10 -20.87 8.96 14.14
N THR A 11 -20.99 10.20 13.65
CA THR A 11 -20.40 10.73 12.41
C THR A 11 -18.88 10.93 12.57
N GLY A 12 -18.15 9.86 12.85
CA GLY A 12 -16.69 9.80 12.64
C GLY A 12 -16.40 9.16 11.27
N PRO A 13 -15.19 9.34 10.68
CA PRO A 13 -14.80 8.49 9.57
C PRO A 13 -14.95 7.04 10.03
N GLY A 14 -15.80 6.28 9.36
CA GLY A 14 -15.97 4.85 9.66
C GLY A 14 -14.60 4.17 9.63
N PRO A 15 -14.41 3.06 10.37
CA PRO A 15 -13.11 2.38 10.40
C PRO A 15 -12.63 2.19 8.98
N GLU A 16 -11.44 2.72 8.67
CA GLU A 16 -10.91 2.62 7.32
C GLU A 16 -10.87 1.14 6.94
N ARG A 17 -11.42 0.80 5.77
CA ARG A 17 -11.49 -0.60 5.39
C ARG A 17 -10.08 -1.12 5.20
N PRO A 18 -9.81 -2.35 5.68
CA PRO A 18 -8.52 -2.96 5.44
C PRO A 18 -8.29 -3.04 3.93
N THR A 19 -7.17 -2.50 3.47
CA THR A 19 -6.91 -2.34 2.04
C THR A 19 -5.53 -2.90 1.70
N TRP A 20 -5.50 -3.80 0.73
CA TRP A 20 -4.28 -4.23 0.05
C TRP A 20 -4.02 -3.30 -1.13
N ARG A 21 -2.77 -2.84 -1.26
CA ARG A 21 -2.31 -2.07 -2.42
C ARG A 21 -0.86 -2.37 -2.75
N TYR A 22 -0.46 -2.09 -3.98
CA TYR A 22 0.96 -1.95 -4.29
C TYR A 22 1.49 -0.62 -3.75
N ALA A 23 2.69 -0.64 -3.20
CA ALA A 23 3.44 0.56 -2.85
C ALA A 23 4.87 0.44 -3.37
N LEU A 24 5.43 1.54 -3.87
CA LEU A 24 6.87 1.67 -3.95
C LEU A 24 7.42 1.56 -2.52
N ALA A 25 8.49 0.81 -2.35
CA ALA A 25 9.18 0.64 -1.07
C ALA A 25 10.63 1.05 -1.22
N ARG A 26 11.17 1.68 -0.18
CA ARG A 26 12.60 1.99 -0.05
C ARG A 26 13.19 1.16 1.08
N SER A 27 14.34 0.56 0.83
CA SER A 27 15.16 -0.13 1.82
C SER A 27 16.63 0.23 1.67
N ASP A 28 17.43 -0.02 2.70
CA ASP A 28 18.89 0.11 2.62
C ASP A 28 19.49 -1.10 1.89
N ASP A 29 20.42 -0.85 0.97
CA ASP A 29 21.12 -1.90 0.21
C ASP A 29 22.31 -2.54 0.98
N GLY A 30 22.57 -2.06 2.21
CA GLY A 30 23.69 -2.49 3.04
C GLY A 30 25.06 -1.94 2.64
N ALA A 31 25.16 -1.20 1.54
CA ALA A 31 26.37 -0.52 1.05
C ALA A 31 26.32 1.00 1.24
N GLY A 32 25.34 1.51 1.98
CA GLY A 32 25.10 2.94 2.20
C GLY A 32 24.28 3.60 1.11
N GLY A 33 23.67 2.81 0.21
CA GLY A 33 22.71 3.25 -0.78
C GLY A 33 21.28 2.79 -0.46
N HIS A 34 20.36 3.22 -1.31
CA HIS A 34 18.96 2.82 -1.24
C HIS A 34 18.60 1.90 -2.40
N HIS A 35 17.78 0.90 -2.10
CA HIS A 35 17.12 0.04 -3.06
C HIS A 35 15.63 0.33 -3.09
N TYR A 36 15.05 0.40 -4.29
CA TYR A 36 13.61 0.60 -4.50
C TYR A 36 13.00 -0.65 -5.14
N ASP A 37 11.90 -1.10 -4.54
CA ASP A 37 11.12 -2.24 -5.04
C ASP A 37 9.61 -1.99 -4.89
N ILE A 38 8.76 -2.84 -5.49
CA ILE A 38 7.31 -2.79 -5.28
C ILE A 38 6.92 -3.91 -4.32
N ARG A 39 6.11 -3.57 -3.31
CA ARG A 39 5.53 -4.53 -2.35
C ARG A 39 4.03 -4.42 -2.28
N GLU A 40 3.39 -5.51 -1.87
CA GLU A 40 2.00 -5.45 -1.41
C GLU A 40 1.98 -5.00 0.04
N VAL A 41 1.19 -3.96 0.32
CA VAL A 41 1.02 -3.37 1.64
C VAL A 41 -0.43 -3.50 2.05
N TYR A 42 -0.63 -4.11 3.21
CA TYR A 42 -1.89 -4.15 3.93
C TYR A 42 -1.91 -3.04 4.97
N THR A 43 -2.93 -2.19 4.92
CA THR A 43 -3.22 -1.21 5.98
C THR A 43 -4.43 -1.70 6.76
N ALA A 44 -4.26 -1.97 8.05
CA ALA A 44 -5.33 -2.34 8.95
C ALA A 44 -6.20 -1.13 9.33
N PRO A 45 -7.43 -1.33 9.86
CA PRO A 45 -8.33 -0.22 10.22
C PRO A 45 -7.81 0.74 11.29
N ASP A 46 -6.83 0.31 12.08
CA ASP A 46 -6.13 1.10 13.09
C ASP A 46 -4.87 1.79 12.56
N GLY A 47 -4.59 1.65 11.26
CA GLY A 47 -3.42 2.20 10.58
C GLY A 47 -2.17 1.31 10.67
N ALA A 48 -2.22 0.15 11.33
CA ALA A 48 -1.09 -0.76 11.36
C ALA A 48 -0.76 -1.28 9.96
N LEU A 49 0.54 -1.35 9.65
CA LEU A 49 1.03 -1.78 8.34
C LEU A 49 1.56 -3.21 8.39
N SER A 50 1.33 -3.96 7.32
CA SER A 50 1.97 -5.26 7.05
C SER A 50 2.29 -5.35 5.56
N TRP A 51 3.36 -6.03 5.19
CA TRP A 51 3.82 -6.06 3.80
C TRP A 51 4.48 -7.39 3.43
N THR A 52 4.62 -7.65 2.13
CA THR A 52 5.33 -8.83 1.62
C THR A 52 6.81 -8.79 1.98
N ALA A 53 7.38 -9.94 2.36
CA ALA A 53 8.79 -10.04 2.75
C ALA A 53 9.76 -9.71 1.60
N GLY A 54 9.34 -9.96 0.35
CA GLY A 54 10.09 -9.64 -0.85
C GLY A 54 9.30 -8.80 -1.85
N PRO A 55 9.96 -8.36 -2.93
CA PRO A 55 9.32 -7.64 -4.02
C PRO A 55 8.32 -8.53 -4.75
N VAL A 56 7.29 -7.92 -5.31
CA VAL A 56 6.27 -8.60 -6.12
C VAL A 56 6.45 -8.27 -7.60
N GLY A 57 6.27 -9.28 -8.45
CA GLY A 57 6.19 -9.13 -9.90
C GLY A 57 4.75 -9.29 -10.39
N PRO A 58 4.41 -8.76 -11.58
CA PRO A 58 3.07 -8.91 -12.13
C PRO A 58 2.78 -10.39 -12.41
N SER A 59 1.55 -10.84 -12.17
CA SER A 59 1.19 -12.25 -12.33
C SER A 59 -0.24 -12.43 -12.83
N GLY A 60 -0.54 -13.56 -13.47
CA GLY A 60 -1.88 -13.88 -13.95
C GLY A 60 -1.90 -15.08 -14.89
N ASP A 61 -3.08 -15.63 -15.09
CA ASP A 61 -3.34 -16.73 -16.04
C ASP A 61 -3.45 -16.19 -17.48
N THR A 62 -3.68 -14.89 -17.63
CA THR A 62 -3.79 -14.19 -18.90
C THR A 62 -2.85 -12.99 -19.01
N VAL A 63 -2.49 -12.63 -20.24
CA VAL A 63 -1.72 -11.41 -20.52
C VAL A 63 -2.45 -10.15 -20.03
N ALA A 64 -3.79 -10.15 -20.08
CA ALA A 64 -4.60 -9.01 -19.63
C ALA A 64 -4.47 -8.76 -18.11
N GLU A 65 -4.34 -9.81 -17.31
CA GLU A 65 -4.10 -9.71 -15.87
C GLU A 65 -2.70 -9.15 -15.59
N ILE A 66 -1.67 -9.63 -16.30
CA ILE A 66 -0.31 -9.09 -16.20
C ILE A 66 -0.28 -7.59 -16.53
N LEU A 67 -0.97 -7.16 -17.60
CA LEU A 67 -1.07 -5.75 -17.97
C LEU A 67 -1.80 -4.92 -16.91
N THR A 68 -2.83 -5.49 -16.29
CA THR A 68 -3.58 -4.83 -15.21
C THR A 68 -2.70 -4.65 -13.98
N ASP A 69 -1.93 -5.67 -13.60
CA ASP A 69 -0.98 -5.55 -12.49
C ASP A 69 0.11 -4.54 -12.77
N LEU A 70 0.68 -4.53 -13.98
CA LEU A 70 1.66 -3.52 -14.39
C LEU A 70 1.12 -2.09 -14.30
N ASP A 71 -0.13 -1.85 -14.70
CA ASP A 71 -0.77 -0.53 -14.54
C ASP A 71 -0.90 -0.15 -13.06
N ARG A 72 -1.32 -1.07 -12.19
CA ARG A 72 -1.40 -0.83 -10.74
C ARG A 72 -0.03 -0.57 -10.11
N MET A 73 0.99 -1.35 -10.47
CA MET A 73 2.36 -1.16 -10.01
C MET A 73 2.94 0.18 -10.49
N THR A 74 2.62 0.58 -11.71
CA THR A 74 3.03 1.89 -12.25
C THR A 74 2.42 3.03 -11.43
N ARG A 75 1.12 2.96 -11.10
CA ARG A 75 0.46 3.97 -10.26
C ARG A 75 1.07 4.06 -8.85
N ALA A 76 1.50 2.93 -8.29
CA ALA A 76 2.16 2.89 -6.99
C ALA A 76 3.44 3.74 -6.92
N THR A 77 4.08 4.04 -8.05
CA THR A 77 5.27 4.92 -8.10
C THR A 77 4.97 6.40 -7.86
N THR A 78 3.69 6.79 -7.93
CA THR A 78 3.24 8.17 -7.69
C THR A 78 2.45 8.34 -6.40
N ASP A 79 2.12 7.24 -5.73
CA ASP A 79 1.41 7.21 -4.45
C ASP A 79 2.38 7.34 -3.27
N ALA A 80 1.94 7.10 -2.04
CA ALA A 80 2.81 7.10 -0.86
C ALA A 80 3.84 5.95 -0.91
N LEU A 81 5.09 6.26 -0.55
CA LEU A 81 6.23 5.36 -0.46
C LEU A 81 6.23 4.64 0.89
N LEU A 82 6.41 3.32 0.91
CA LEU A 82 6.72 2.56 2.12
C LEU A 82 8.23 2.69 2.43
N ASP A 83 8.57 3.40 3.51
CA ASP A 83 9.96 3.60 3.91
C ASP A 83 10.38 2.59 4.99
N LEU A 84 11.14 1.57 4.58
CA LEU A 84 11.61 0.51 5.46
C LEU A 84 12.89 0.89 6.23
N THR A 85 13.47 2.06 5.95
CA THR A 85 14.64 2.57 6.68
C THR A 85 14.23 3.28 7.99
N LEU A 86 12.93 3.47 8.22
CA LEU A 86 12.39 4.06 9.45
C LEU A 86 12.12 2.99 10.51
N ASP A 87 12.18 3.39 11.79
CA ASP A 87 11.79 2.55 12.93
C ASP A 87 10.71 3.27 13.77
N PRO A 88 9.41 2.90 13.65
CA PRO A 88 8.89 1.83 12.80
C PRO A 88 8.78 2.23 11.31
N PRO A 89 8.72 1.27 10.38
CA PRO A 89 8.43 1.53 8.97
C PRO A 89 7.09 2.27 8.78
N ALA A 90 7.05 3.19 7.82
CA ALA A 90 5.89 4.06 7.62
C ALA A 90 5.65 4.38 6.14
N LEU A 91 4.42 4.80 5.83
CA LEU A 91 4.08 5.39 4.55
C LEU A 91 4.40 6.90 4.58
N VAL A 92 5.24 7.34 3.66
CA VAL A 92 5.66 8.74 3.52
C VAL A 92 5.25 9.26 2.13
N ASP A 93 5.15 10.58 1.99
CA ASP A 93 4.96 11.18 0.67
C ASP A 93 6.11 10.77 -0.24
N SER A 94 5.79 10.24 -1.43
CA SER A 94 6.83 9.90 -2.40
C SER A 94 7.65 11.15 -2.74
N PRO A 95 9.00 11.05 -2.81
CA PRO A 95 9.82 12.14 -3.27
C PRO A 95 9.36 12.48 -4.69
N ARG A 96 8.63 13.59 -4.83
CA ARG A 96 8.29 14.12 -6.15
C ARG A 96 9.61 14.51 -6.79
N ASP A 97 10.00 13.79 -7.82
CA ASP A 97 11.08 14.24 -8.68
C ASP A 97 10.63 15.56 -9.32
N PRO A 98 11.30 16.70 -9.06
CA PRO A 98 10.96 17.95 -9.71
C PRO A 98 11.35 17.79 -11.19
N ARG A 99 10.37 17.47 -12.03
CA ARG A 99 10.52 17.49 -13.49
C ARG A 99 11.01 18.85 -13.99
#